data_AF-A3JHL7-F1
#
_entry.id   AF-A3JHL7-F1
#
_cell.length_a   1.000
_cell.length_b   1.000
_cell.length_c   1.000
_cell.angle_alpha   90.00
_cell.angle_beta   90.00
_cell.angle_gamma   90.00
#
_symmetry.space_group_name_H-M   'P 1'
#
loop_
_entity.id
_entity.type
_entity.pdbx_description
1 polymer ?
#
loop_
_entity_poly.entity_id
_entity_poly.type
_entity_poly.pdbx_seq_one_letter_code
_entity_poly.pdbx_strand_id
1 'polypeptide(L)'
;MIRYTIPKEGATLWFDMMTIPVGAPNVDNAHKLMNFLMRPDIIAEVSNYVWYANPNLAANEFVDADILNDTSIYPTESVMDNLYLMQGRPQDAQRLMTRIWTSVKSGR
;
A
#
# COMPACT_ATOMS: atom_id res chain seq x y z
N MET A 1 -13.26 -20.13 -5.51
CA MET A 1 -12.90 -19.20 -4.42
C MET A 1 -11.48 -18.75 -4.67
N ILE A 2 -11.24 -17.45 -4.69
CA ILE A 2 -9.89 -16.87 -4.84
C ILE A 2 -9.37 -16.58 -3.43
N ARG A 3 -8.08 -16.86 -3.17
CA ARG A 3 -7.42 -16.57 -1.89
C ARG A 3 -6.07 -15.90 -2.16
N TYR A 4 -5.70 -14.97 -1.29
CA TYR A 4 -4.39 -14.36 -1.26
C TYR A 4 -3.55 -14.99 -0.14
N THR A 5 -2.24 -15.10 -0.34
CA THR A 5 -1.32 -15.63 0.67
C THR A 5 0.01 -14.92 0.54
N ILE A 6 0.55 -14.50 1.69
CA ILE A 6 1.90 -13.93 1.79
C ILE A 6 2.88 -15.12 1.88
N PRO A 7 3.86 -15.25 0.97
CA PRO A 7 4.84 -16.33 1.01
C PRO A 7 5.67 -16.32 2.30
N LYS A 8 6.01 -17.51 2.80
CA LYS A 8 6.79 -17.69 4.04
C LYS A 8 8.23 -17.18 3.93
N GLU A 9 8.75 -17.09 2.71
CA GLU A 9 10.08 -16.56 2.39
C GLU A 9 10.14 -15.02 2.53
N GLY A 10 8.99 -14.37 2.71
CA GLY A 10 8.84 -12.93 2.77
C GLY A 10 8.27 -12.33 1.50
N ALA A 11 7.78 -11.10 1.62
CA ALA A 11 7.20 -10.34 0.52
C ALA A 11 7.54 -8.86 0.63
N THR A 12 7.38 -8.14 -0.47
CA THR A 12 7.58 -6.68 -0.47
C THR A 12 6.44 -6.01 0.29
N LEU A 13 6.78 -5.25 1.34
CA LEU A 13 5.88 -4.27 1.96
C LEU A 13 5.94 -2.97 1.16
N TRP A 14 4.78 -2.37 0.93
CA TRP A 14 4.65 -1.15 0.16
C TRP A 14 3.63 -0.21 0.81
N PHE A 15 3.75 1.08 0.48
CA PHE A 15 2.87 2.13 0.98
C PHE A 15 2.52 3.06 -0.17
N ASP A 16 1.23 3.30 -0.37
CA ASP A 16 0.74 4.39 -1.20
C ASP A 16 0.48 5.61 -0.32
N MET A 17 0.94 6.78 -0.78
CA MET A 17 0.88 8.02 0.00
C MET A 17 0.30 9.16 -0.82
N MET A 18 -0.54 9.97 -0.19
CA MET A 18 -0.95 11.26 -0.75
C MET A 18 0.19 12.27 -0.64
N THR A 19 0.47 12.97 -1.74
CA THR A 19 1.46 14.05 -1.80
C THR A 19 0.89 15.25 -2.54
N ILE A 20 1.37 16.45 -2.20
CA ILE A 20 1.02 17.69 -2.91
C ILE A 20 2.23 18.10 -3.76
N PRO A 21 2.15 18.04 -5.10
CA PRO A 21 3.27 18.44 -5.97
C PRO A 21 3.65 19.91 -5.81
N VAL A 22 4.94 20.23 -5.91
CA VAL A 22 5.45 21.60 -5.95
C VAL A 22 4.92 22.28 -7.21
N GLY A 23 3.95 23.19 -7.06
CA GLY A 23 3.25 23.85 -8.17
C GLY A 23 1.78 23.46 -8.32
N ALA A 24 1.20 22.68 -7.40
CA ALA A 24 -0.22 22.40 -7.39
C ALA A 24 -1.04 23.72 -7.34
N PRO A 25 -2.00 23.93 -8.25
CA PRO A 25 -2.73 25.20 -8.33
C PRO A 25 -3.74 25.42 -7.19
N ASN A 26 -4.08 24.37 -6.44
CA ASN A 26 -5.13 24.38 -5.41
C ASN A 26 -4.66 23.69 -4.12
N VAL A 27 -3.58 24.20 -3.51
CA VAL A 27 -2.96 23.60 -2.30
C VAL A 27 -3.93 23.51 -1.13
N ASP A 28 -4.73 24.56 -0.88
CA ASP A 28 -5.70 24.58 0.23
C ASP A 28 -6.76 23.48 0.10
N ASN A 29 -7.24 23.21 -1.12
CA ASN A 29 -8.22 22.16 -1.35
C ASN A 29 -7.58 20.77 -1.23
N ALA A 30 -6.31 20.61 -1.62
CA ALA A 30 -5.59 19.38 -1.41
C ALA A 30 -5.45 19.06 0.10
N HIS A 31 -5.12 20.05 0.93
CA HIS A 31 -5.10 19.88 2.38
C HIS A 31 -6.48 19.53 2.95
N LYS A 32 -7.56 20.14 2.46
CA LYS A 32 -8.93 19.78 2.87
C LYS A 32 -9.27 18.33 2.54
N LEU A 33 -8.89 17.85 1.37
CA LEU A 33 -9.09 16.45 0.98
C LEU A 33 -8.28 15.50 1.88
N MET A 34 -7.00 15.81 2.11
CA MET A 34 -6.16 15.01 3.01
C MET A 34 -6.75 14.95 4.42
N ASN A 35 -7.20 16.09 4.97
CA ASN A 35 -7.83 16.14 6.29
C ASN A 35 -9.14 15.34 6.34
N PHE A 36 -9.95 15.40 5.27
CA PHE A 36 -11.17 14.61 5.17
C PHE A 36 -10.89 13.11 5.20
N LEU A 37 -9.91 12.65 4.40
CA LEU A 37 -9.48 11.25 4.36
C LEU A 37 -8.76 10.80 5.64
N MET A 38 -8.23 11.69 6.47
CA MET A 38 -7.63 11.33 7.75
C MET A 38 -8.66 11.07 8.85
N ARG A 39 -9.93 11.39 8.64
CA ARG A 39 -10.98 11.07 9.62
C ARG A 39 -11.17 9.54 9.73
N PRO A 40 -11.26 8.97 10.95
CA PRO A 40 -11.36 7.53 11.16
C PRO A 40 -12.52 6.86 10.43
N ASP A 41 -13.71 7.47 10.49
CA ASP A 41 -14.92 6.97 9.84
C ASP A 41 -14.80 6.96 8.32
N ILE A 42 -14.23 8.03 7.75
CA ILE A 42 -14.07 8.18 6.30
C ILE A 42 -13.05 7.18 5.75
N ILE A 43 -11.88 7.03 6.39
CA ILE A 43 -10.87 6.10 5.86
C ILE A 43 -11.27 4.64 6.04
N ALA A 44 -12.08 4.33 7.06
CA ALA A 44 -12.66 3.01 7.22
C ALA A 44 -13.63 2.68 6.08
N GLU A 45 -14.49 3.60 5.64
CA GLU A 45 -15.34 3.39 4.46
C GLU A 45 -14.51 3.05 3.21
N VAL A 46 -13.36 3.72 3.02
CA VAL A 46 -12.44 3.39 1.94
C VAL A 46 -11.91 1.96 2.09
N SER A 47 -11.38 1.61 3.26
CA SER A 47 -10.89 0.25 3.54
C SER A 47 -11.96 -0.82 3.33
N ASN A 48 -13.20 -0.58 3.77
CA ASN A 48 -14.31 -1.51 3.62
C ASN A 48 -14.67 -1.75 2.14
N TYR A 49 -14.51 -0.71 1.31
CA TYR A 49 -14.75 -0.81 -0.12
C TYR A 49 -13.60 -1.48 -0.88
N VAL A 50 -12.34 -1.09 -0.63
CA VAL A 50 -11.18 -1.51 -1.45
C VAL A 50 -10.39 -2.69 -0.87
N TRP A 51 -10.67 -3.10 0.36
CA TRP A 51 -10.01 -4.22 1.05
C TRP A 51 -8.50 -4.01 1.27
N TYR A 52 -8.09 -2.75 1.44
CA TYR A 52 -6.73 -2.37 1.84
C TYR A 52 -6.70 -1.89 3.28
N ALA A 53 -5.68 -2.33 4.02
CA ALA A 53 -5.38 -1.77 5.32
C ALA A 53 -5.04 -0.28 5.19
N ASN A 54 -5.61 0.53 6.07
CA ASN A 54 -5.23 1.92 6.24
C ASN A 54 -4.37 2.09 7.51
N PRO A 55 -3.49 3.10 7.58
CA PRO A 55 -2.57 3.28 8.70
C PRO A 55 -3.20 3.99 9.91
N ASN A 56 -4.50 4.33 9.89
CA ASN A 56 -5.15 5.05 10.97
C ASN A 56 -5.71 4.07 12.02
N LEU A 57 -5.01 3.90 13.13
CA LEU A 57 -5.44 2.98 14.20
C LEU A 57 -6.81 3.29 14.79
N ALA A 58 -7.22 4.57 14.81
CA ALA A 58 -8.55 4.95 15.29
C ALA A 58 -9.67 4.52 14.32
N ALA A 59 -9.35 4.26 13.06
CA ALA A 59 -10.31 3.77 12.07
C ALA A 59 -10.73 2.31 12.31
N ASN A 60 -9.95 1.53 13.08
CA ASN A 60 -10.23 0.13 13.35
C ASN A 60 -11.61 -0.10 13.99
N GLU A 61 -12.16 0.88 14.72
CA GLU A 61 -13.52 0.81 15.28
C GLU A 61 -14.62 0.78 14.20
N PHE A 62 -14.32 1.28 13.00
CA PHE A 62 -15.26 1.45 11.89
C PHE A 62 -15.01 0.49 10.72
N VAL A 63 -13.91 -0.26 10.73
CA VAL A 63 -13.58 -1.24 9.68
C VAL A 63 -14.41 -2.50 9.90
N ASP A 64 -14.96 -3.07 8.82
CA ASP A 64 -15.76 -4.28 8.88
C ASP A 64 -14.94 -5.45 9.47
N ALA A 65 -15.57 -6.23 10.35
CA ALA A 65 -14.87 -7.24 11.14
C ALA A 65 -14.27 -8.37 10.27
N ASP A 66 -14.83 -8.65 9.11
CA ASP A 66 -14.29 -9.63 8.16
C ASP A 66 -12.99 -9.15 7.50
N ILE A 67 -12.84 -7.84 7.31
CA ILE A 67 -11.62 -7.21 6.79
C ILE A 67 -10.58 -7.03 7.89
N LEU A 68 -10.96 -6.50 9.05
CA LEU A 68 -10.04 -6.24 10.16
C LEU A 68 -9.40 -7.52 10.71
N ASN A 69 -10.13 -8.65 10.68
CA ASN A 69 -9.64 -9.95 11.11
C ASN A 69 -8.96 -10.77 10.00
N ASP A 70 -8.94 -10.28 8.75
CA ASP A 70 -8.24 -10.96 7.65
C ASP A 70 -6.72 -10.70 7.76
N THR A 71 -5.99 -11.71 8.22
CA THR A 71 -4.52 -11.68 8.37
C THR A 71 -3.75 -11.51 7.05
N SER A 72 -4.43 -11.60 5.91
CA SER A 72 -3.84 -11.29 4.61
C SER A 72 -3.91 -9.80 4.25
N ILE A 73 -4.76 -9.04 4.96
CA ILE A 73 -4.92 -7.58 4.88
C ILE A 73 -4.27 -6.88 6.08
N TYR A 74 -4.51 -7.38 7.29
CA TYR A 74 -3.92 -6.94 8.56
C TYR A 74 -3.00 -8.05 9.12
N PRO A 75 -1.73 -8.13 8.68
CA PRO A 75 -0.87 -9.26 9.00
C PRO A 75 -0.50 -9.32 10.48
N THR A 76 -0.22 -10.53 10.95
CA THR A 76 0.35 -10.75 12.28
C THR A 76 1.77 -10.19 12.35
N GLU A 77 2.24 -9.90 13.55
CA GLU A 77 3.62 -9.42 13.79
C GLU A 77 4.68 -10.35 13.18
N SER A 78 4.51 -11.67 13.33
CA SER A 78 5.41 -12.67 12.73
C SER A 78 5.46 -12.64 11.19
N VAL A 79 4.36 -12.24 10.53
CA VAL A 79 4.34 -12.06 9.08
C VAL A 79 5.03 -10.74 8.73
N MET A 80 4.73 -9.67 9.48
CA MET A 80 5.35 -8.35 9.31
C MET A 80 6.88 -8.41 9.40
N ASP A 81 7.44 -9.21 10.31
CA ASP A 81 8.88 -9.41 10.47
C ASP A 81 9.59 -9.98 9.23
N ASN A 82 8.84 -10.68 8.36
CA ASN A 82 9.35 -11.27 7.13
C ASN A 82 9.10 -10.38 5.90
N LEU A 83 8.48 -9.21 6.07
CA LEU A 83 8.29 -8.27 4.98
C LEU A 83 9.49 -7.33 4.82
N TYR A 84 9.75 -6.89 3.60
CA TYR A 84 10.85 -5.97 3.30
C TYR A 84 10.43 -4.79 2.43
N LEU A 85 11.04 -3.64 2.66
CA LEU A 85 10.85 -2.46 1.81
C LEU A 85 11.77 -2.51 0.60
N MET A 86 11.23 -2.18 -0.57
CA MET A 86 12.06 -1.97 -1.76
C MET A 86 12.91 -0.71 -1.59
N GLN A 87 14.23 -0.88 -1.66
CA GLN A 87 15.19 0.22 -1.61
C GLN A 87 15.41 0.83 -3.00
N GLY A 88 15.68 2.14 -3.03
CA GLY A 88 16.13 2.82 -4.24
C GLY A 88 17.45 2.20 -4.74
N ARG A 89 17.50 1.86 -6.03
CA ARG A 89 18.71 1.29 -6.66
C ARG A 89 19.48 2.37 -7.44
N PRO A 90 20.80 2.24 -7.60
CA PRO A 90 21.58 3.05 -8.54
C PRO A 90 21.00 3.00 -9.97
N GLN A 91 21.14 4.08 -10.74
CA GLN A 91 20.49 4.20 -12.06
C GLN A 91 20.95 3.14 -13.07
N ASP A 92 22.20 2.73 -13.02
CA ASP A 92 22.75 1.68 -13.89
C ASP A 92 22.09 0.32 -13.60
N ALA A 93 21.93 -0.03 -12.31
CA ALA A 93 21.19 -1.21 -11.90
C ALA A 93 19.71 -1.15 -12.32
N GLN A 94 19.06 0.02 -12.19
CA GLN A 94 17.69 0.20 -12.67
C GLN A 94 17.56 -0.02 -14.18
N ARG A 95 18.46 0.57 -14.99
CA ARG A 95 18.48 0.38 -16.44
C ARG A 95 18.66 -1.09 -16.82
N LEU A 96 19.54 -1.81 -16.12
CA LEU A 96 19.74 -3.23 -16.31
C LEU A 96 18.44 -4.01 -16.03
N MET A 97 17.77 -3.74 -14.91
CA MET A 97 16.50 -4.38 -14.56
C MET A 97 15.42 -4.11 -15.62
N THR A 98 15.28 -2.87 -16.10
CA THR A 98 14.31 -2.53 -17.15
C THR A 98 14.58 -3.29 -18.44
N ARG A 99 15.85 -3.41 -18.84
CA ARG A 99 16.23 -4.19 -20.03
C ARG A 99 15.88 -5.67 -19.86
N ILE A 100 16.24 -6.27 -18.73
CA ILE A 100 15.93 -7.67 -18.43
C ILE A 100 14.42 -7.90 -18.45
N TRP A 101 13.64 -7.03 -17.79
CA TRP A 101 12.18 -7.13 -17.78
C TRP A 101 11.58 -7.03 -19.19
N THR A 102 12.17 -6.21 -20.05
CA THR A 102 11.74 -6.08 -21.45
C THR A 102 12.01 -7.36 -22.24
N SER A 103 13.19 -7.96 -22.07
CA SER A 103 13.54 -9.25 -22.67
C SER A 103 12.57 -10.35 -22.25
N VAL A 104 12.36 -10.52 -20.94
CA VAL A 104 11.42 -11.50 -20.34
C VAL A 104 10.02 -11.36 -20.97
N LYS A 105 9.47 -10.13 -21.02
CA LYS A 105 8.15 -9.89 -21.62
C LYS A 105 8.09 -10.17 -23.11
N SER A 106 9.20 -10.00 -23.83
CA SER A 106 9.30 -10.25 -25.27
C SER A 106 9.54 -11.73 -25.63
N GLY A 107 9.68 -12.61 -24.63
CA GLY A 107 9.99 -14.03 -24.84
C GLY A 107 11.43 -14.27 -25.32
N ARG A 108 12.36 -13.37 -24.98
CA ARG A 108 13.79 -13.47 -25.29
C ARG A 108 14.63 -13.41 -24.02
#